data_AF-A0A2W6Z0N5-F1
#
_entry.id   AF-A0A2W6Z0N5-F1
#
_cell.length_a   1.000
_cell.length_b   1.000
_cell.length_c   1.000
_cell.angle_alpha   90.00
_cell.angle_beta   90.00
_cell.angle_gamma   90.00
#
_symmetry.space_group_name_H-M   'P 1'
#
loop_
_entity.id
_entity.type
_entity.pdbx_description
1 polymer ?
#
loop_
_entity_poly.entity_id
_entity_poly.type
_entity_poly.pdbx_seq_one_letter_code
_entity_poly.pdbx_strand_id
1 'polypeptide(L)'
;MTSLPNLTPCVNKQGKTQPNNCYQELERHLPQILQKRKFQSDISSQAIADLAKIVIPIIEEDYLQYNNEAQRRIKARDPNDWEVVALAMHFDCPIWAEDKDFFGIGIATWNSQNVEIYLMQ
;
A
#
# COMPACT_ATOMS: atom_id res chain seq x y z
N MET A 1 -29.95 12.30 5.53
CA MET A 1 -29.74 10.92 5.05
C MET A 1 -28.64 10.96 4.00
N THR A 2 -27.39 10.91 4.45
CA THR A 2 -26.20 10.72 3.61
C THR A 2 -25.38 9.74 4.41
N SER A 3 -25.46 8.46 4.05
CA SER A 3 -24.59 7.45 4.65
C SER A 3 -23.15 7.85 4.38
N LEU A 4 -22.36 7.98 5.44
CA LEU A 4 -20.90 7.98 5.35
C LEU A 4 -20.49 6.79 4.47
N PRO A 5 -19.46 6.90 3.61
CA PRO A 5 -18.91 5.75 2.93
C PRO A 5 -18.58 4.71 4.00
N ASN A 6 -19.28 3.59 3.92
CA ASN A 6 -19.19 2.50 4.87
C ASN A 6 -17.73 2.02 4.89
N LEU A 7 -17.00 2.31 5.96
CA LEU A 7 -15.77 1.60 6.32
C LEU A 7 -16.11 0.21 6.92
N THR A 8 -17.22 -0.41 6.50
CA THR A 8 -17.51 -1.81 6.87
C THR A 8 -16.59 -2.72 6.06
N PRO A 9 -16.15 -3.80 6.71
CA PRO A 9 -14.76 -4.21 6.75
C PRO A 9 -14.38 -4.80 5.40
N CYS A 10 -13.12 -4.64 5.02
CA CYS A 10 -12.45 -5.58 4.13
C CYS A 10 -12.93 -6.98 4.57
N VAL A 11 -13.70 -7.66 3.71
CA VAL A 11 -14.43 -8.90 4.06
C VAL A 11 -13.47 -9.99 4.55
N ASN A 12 -12.19 -9.77 4.31
CA ASN A 12 -11.07 -10.46 4.87
C ASN A 12 -10.36 -9.63 5.95
N LYS A 13 -10.35 -10.14 7.19
CA LYS A 13 -9.46 -9.70 8.29
C LYS A 13 -7.98 -10.00 8.02
N GLN A 14 -7.53 -9.93 6.77
CA GLN A 14 -6.10 -10.01 6.49
C GLN A 14 -5.47 -8.69 6.95
N GLY A 15 -4.26 -8.76 7.51
CA GLY A 15 -3.53 -7.59 8.04
C GLY A 15 -3.22 -6.57 6.94
N LYS A 16 -2.24 -5.69 7.18
CA LYS A 16 -1.79 -4.79 6.11
C LYS A 16 -1.21 -5.64 4.99
N THR A 17 -1.56 -5.37 3.73
CA THR A 17 -1.06 -6.12 2.57
C THR A 17 -0.29 -5.21 1.63
N GLN A 18 0.67 -5.77 0.89
CA GLN A 18 1.36 -5.07 -0.18
C GLN A 18 1.71 -6.03 -1.34
N PRO A 19 1.93 -5.52 -2.56
CA PRO A 19 2.51 -6.31 -3.64
C PRO A 19 3.87 -6.90 -3.26
N ASN A 20 4.15 -8.13 -3.68
CA ASN A 20 5.39 -8.83 -3.30
C ASN A 20 6.67 -8.11 -3.80
N ASN A 21 6.59 -7.39 -4.92
CA ASN A 21 7.71 -6.62 -5.46
C ASN A 21 8.14 -5.44 -4.56
N CYS A 22 7.28 -4.96 -3.64
CA CYS A 22 7.59 -3.82 -2.76
C CYS A 22 8.79 -4.11 -1.86
N TYR A 23 8.96 -5.35 -1.37
CA TYR A 23 10.15 -5.71 -0.61
C TYR A 23 11.41 -5.79 -1.48
N GLN A 24 11.28 -6.26 -2.73
CA GLN A 24 12.40 -6.28 -3.67
C GLN A 24 12.87 -4.87 -4.01
N GLU A 25 11.93 -3.95 -4.18
CA GLU A 25 12.22 -2.54 -4.39
C GLU A 25 12.86 -1.93 -3.15
N LEU A 26 12.31 -2.18 -1.96
CA LEU A 26 12.90 -1.75 -0.70
C LEU A 26 14.36 -2.20 -0.59
N GLU A 27 14.67 -3.47 -0.84
CA GLU A 27 16.05 -4.00 -0.80
C GLU A 27 16.99 -3.28 -1.78
N ARG A 28 16.52 -2.95 -2.99
CA ARG A 28 17.32 -2.23 -4.00
C ARG A 28 17.63 -0.79 -3.57
N HIS A 29 16.66 -0.11 -2.96
CA HIS A 29 16.79 1.30 -2.58
C HIS A 29 17.34 1.50 -1.17
N LEU A 30 17.26 0.49 -0.31
CA LEU A 30 17.66 0.57 1.10
C LEU A 30 19.09 1.10 1.27
N PRO A 31 20.13 0.59 0.59
CA PRO A 31 21.50 1.09 0.78
C PRO A 31 21.62 2.60 0.52
N GLN A 32 20.94 3.09 -0.52
CA GLN A 32 20.93 4.51 -0.88
C GLN A 32 20.18 5.36 0.13
N ILE A 33 19.05 4.85 0.65
CA ILE A 33 18.27 5.53 1.70
C ILE A 33 19.08 5.63 2.99
N LEU A 34 19.73 4.54 3.43
CA LEU A 34 20.56 4.52 4.64
C LEU A 34 21.72 5.50 4.56
N GLN A 35 22.39 5.54 3.42
CA GLN A 35 23.47 6.49 3.17
C GLN A 35 22.98 7.94 3.21
N LYS A 36 21.89 8.26 2.49
CA LYS A 36 21.34 9.62 2.43
C LYS A 36 20.83 10.12 3.78
N ARG A 37 20.22 9.23 4.57
CA ARG A 37 19.60 9.57 5.86
C ARG A 37 20.53 9.40 7.06
N LYS A 38 21.75 8.88 6.85
CA LYS A 38 22.75 8.61 7.90
C LYS A 38 22.22 7.69 9.03
N PHE A 39 21.39 6.73 8.66
CA PHE A 39 20.89 5.73 9.62
C PHE A 39 21.95 4.66 9.90
N GLN A 40 21.98 4.16 11.13
CA GLN A 40 22.79 3.00 11.50
C GLN A 40 22.16 1.73 10.90
N SER A 41 22.98 0.83 10.37
CA SER A 41 22.55 -0.41 9.69
C SER A 41 21.64 -1.30 10.55
N ASP A 42 21.88 -1.31 11.85
CA ASP A 42 21.26 -2.24 12.78
C ASP A 42 19.79 -1.84 13.06
N ILE A 43 19.53 -0.53 13.19
CA ILE A 43 18.18 0.02 13.38
C ILE A 43 17.32 -0.29 12.16
N SER A 44 17.88 -0.17 10.97
CA SER A 44 17.17 -0.37 9.70
C SER A 44 16.77 -1.83 9.49
N SER A 45 17.68 -2.75 9.80
CA SER A 45 17.40 -4.18 9.69
C SER A 45 16.28 -4.62 10.64
N GLN A 46 16.31 -4.11 11.88
CA GLN A 46 15.28 -4.38 12.87
C GLN A 46 13.92 -3.80 12.45
N ALA A 47 13.88 -2.56 11.95
CA ALA A 47 12.66 -1.94 11.48
C ALA A 47 12.01 -2.70 10.33
N ILE A 48 12.81 -3.21 9.38
CA ILE A 48 12.30 -4.05 8.28
C ILE A 48 11.76 -5.38 8.80
N ALA A 49 12.47 -6.02 9.73
CA ALA A 49 12.01 -7.25 10.36
C ALA A 49 10.69 -7.05 11.14
N ASP A 50 10.51 -5.89 11.78
CA ASP A 50 9.27 -5.55 12.48
C ASP A 50 8.13 -5.24 11.50
N LEU A 51 8.42 -4.57 10.38
CA LEU A 51 7.44 -4.32 9.33
C LEU A 51 6.90 -5.62 8.73
N ALA A 52 7.79 -6.60 8.49
CA ALA A 52 7.44 -7.91 7.94
C ALA A 52 6.50 -8.74 8.84
N LYS A 53 6.38 -8.40 10.13
CA LYS A 53 5.42 -9.04 11.05
C LYS A 53 3.99 -8.52 10.87
N ILE A 54 3.82 -7.36 10.26
CA ILE A 54 2.54 -6.63 10.18
C ILE A 54 2.05 -6.56 8.73
N VAL A 55 2.97 -6.49 7.76
CA VAL A 55 2.67 -6.34 6.34
C VAL A 55 2.89 -7.66 5.60
N ILE A 56 1.80 -8.19 5.05
CA ILE A 56 1.74 -9.47 4.34
C ILE A 56 1.97 -9.20 2.84
N PRO A 57 3.05 -9.74 2.24
CA PRO A 57 3.24 -9.66 0.80
C PRO A 57 2.26 -10.60 0.07
N ILE A 58 1.67 -10.11 -1.02
CA ILE A 58 0.74 -10.87 -1.86
C ILE A 58 1.36 -11.05 -3.25
N ILE A 59 1.28 -12.27 -3.79
CA ILE A 59 1.83 -12.62 -5.09
C ILE A 59 0.93 -12.08 -6.22
N GLU A 60 1.54 -11.74 -7.35
CA GLU A 60 0.84 -11.07 -8.46
C GLU A 60 -0.34 -11.91 -8.99
N GLU A 61 -0.19 -13.23 -9.00
CA GLU A 61 -1.18 -14.17 -9.51
C GLU A 61 -2.54 -14.05 -8.82
N ASP A 62 -2.58 -13.65 -7.54
CA ASP A 62 -3.82 -13.53 -6.77
C ASP A 62 -4.69 -12.36 -7.26
N TYR A 63 -4.07 -11.26 -7.69
CA TYR A 63 -4.76 -10.04 -8.13
C TYR A 63 -4.62 -9.74 -9.62
N LEU A 64 -3.92 -10.58 -10.39
CA LEU A 64 -3.67 -10.38 -11.82
C LEU A 64 -4.96 -10.18 -12.65
N GLN A 65 -6.06 -10.81 -12.24
CA GLN A 65 -7.38 -10.64 -12.88
C GLN A 65 -7.86 -9.17 -12.93
N TYR A 66 -7.37 -8.32 -12.03
CA TYR A 66 -7.71 -6.90 -11.95
C TYR A 66 -6.79 -6.00 -12.78
N ASN A 67 -5.73 -6.54 -13.40
CA ASN A 67 -4.69 -5.77 -14.09
C ASN A 67 -5.25 -4.73 -15.08
N ASN A 68 -6.11 -5.17 -16.02
CA ASN A 68 -6.70 -4.28 -17.04
C ASN A 68 -7.54 -3.13 -16.46
N GLU A 69 -8.21 -3.36 -15.34
CA GLU A 69 -9.01 -2.35 -14.65
C GLU A 69 -8.12 -1.40 -13.87
N ALA A 70 -7.18 -1.94 -13.10
CA ALA A 70 -6.22 -1.20 -12.32
C ALA A 70 -5.40 -0.23 -13.18
N GLN A 71 -4.82 -0.74 -14.28
CA GLN A 71 -4.09 0.09 -15.24
C GLN A 71 -4.96 1.23 -15.80
N ARG A 72 -6.25 0.95 -16.08
CA ARG A 72 -7.14 1.99 -16.62
C ARG A 72 -7.40 3.11 -15.61
N ARG A 73 -7.52 2.76 -14.33
CA ARG A 73 -7.75 3.72 -13.24
C ARG A 73 -6.54 4.60 -12.97
N ILE A 74 -5.33 4.03 -12.99
CA ILE A 74 -4.08 4.77 -12.70
C ILE A 74 -3.42 5.38 -13.95
N LYS A 75 -3.92 5.10 -15.17
CA LYS A 75 -3.31 5.50 -16.45
C LYS A 75 -2.87 6.97 -16.56
N ALA A 76 -3.61 7.88 -15.93
CA ALA A 76 -3.32 9.32 -15.97
C ALA A 76 -2.24 9.78 -14.95
N ARG A 77 -1.74 8.86 -14.14
CA ARG A 77 -0.78 9.05 -13.04
C ARG A 77 0.45 8.19 -13.33
N ASP A 78 0.94 7.39 -12.38
CA ASP A 78 2.00 6.39 -12.63
C ASP A 78 1.40 5.02 -13.02
N PRO A 79 1.48 4.60 -14.30
CA PRO A 79 0.96 3.31 -14.72
C PRO A 79 1.69 2.11 -14.13
N ASN A 80 2.90 2.29 -13.58
CA ASN A 80 3.69 1.21 -13.01
C ASN A 80 3.14 0.75 -11.65
N ASP A 81 2.39 1.61 -10.96
CA ASP A 81 1.79 1.32 -9.65
C ASP A 81 0.42 0.61 -9.73
N TRP A 82 0.10 0.03 -10.89
CA TRP A 82 -1.15 -0.68 -11.10
C TRP A 82 -1.36 -1.83 -10.11
N GLU A 83 -0.28 -2.45 -9.62
CA GLU A 83 -0.36 -3.58 -8.68
C GLU A 83 -1.00 -3.20 -7.35
N VAL A 84 -0.71 -2.01 -6.82
CA VAL A 84 -1.33 -1.50 -5.58
C VAL A 84 -2.83 -1.31 -5.78
N VAL A 85 -3.23 -0.82 -6.95
CA VAL A 85 -4.64 -0.62 -7.31
C VAL A 85 -5.36 -1.96 -7.50
N ALA A 86 -4.73 -2.91 -8.18
CA ALA A 86 -5.27 -4.25 -8.39
C ALA A 86 -5.43 -5.01 -7.06
N LEU A 87 -4.45 -4.88 -6.16
CA LEU A 87 -4.50 -5.47 -4.82
C LEU A 87 -5.64 -4.88 -3.98
N ALA A 88 -5.79 -3.56 -4.01
CA ALA A 88 -6.87 -2.88 -3.31
C ALA A 88 -8.25 -3.32 -3.83
N MET A 89 -8.39 -3.52 -5.14
CA MET A 89 -9.59 -4.09 -5.75
C MET A 89 -9.83 -5.54 -5.36
N HIS A 90 -8.77 -6.36 -5.31
CA HIS A 90 -8.88 -7.78 -4.94
C HIS A 90 -9.44 -7.97 -3.53
N PHE A 91 -8.98 -7.15 -2.57
CA PHE A 91 -9.44 -7.23 -1.17
C PHE A 91 -10.60 -6.31 -0.82
N ASP A 92 -11.08 -5.51 -1.78
CA ASP A 92 -12.05 -4.44 -1.55
C ASP A 92 -11.65 -3.55 -0.35
N CYS A 93 -10.43 -3.02 -0.40
CA CYS A 93 -9.81 -2.29 0.70
C CYS A 93 -9.30 -0.90 0.27
N PRO A 94 -9.22 0.06 1.21
CA PRO A 94 -8.60 1.35 0.94
C PRO A 94 -7.08 1.22 0.77
N ILE A 95 -6.49 2.15 0.02
CA ILE A 95 -5.04 2.26 -0.14
C ILE A 95 -4.49 3.14 0.98
N TRP A 96 -3.43 2.70 1.64
CA TRP A 96 -2.61 3.56 2.50
C TRP A 96 -1.31 3.89 1.76
N ALA A 97 -1.16 5.15 1.34
CA ALA A 97 0.03 5.65 0.69
C ALA A 97 0.24 7.14 1.00
N GLU A 98 1.49 7.57 1.05
CA GLU A 98 1.84 9.00 1.07
C GLU A 98 1.82 9.61 -0.35
N ASP A 99 1.80 8.76 -1.38
CA ASP A 99 1.76 9.20 -2.76
C ASP A 99 0.38 9.76 -3.15
N LYS A 100 0.40 10.87 -3.90
CA LYS A 100 -0.79 11.52 -4.44
C LYS A 100 -1.27 10.89 -5.75
N ASP A 101 -0.49 10.01 -6.36
CA ASP A 101 -0.82 9.39 -7.62
C ASP A 101 -2.04 8.46 -7.54
N PHE A 102 -2.37 7.95 -6.35
CA PHE A 102 -3.60 7.18 -6.14
C PHE A 102 -4.85 8.05 -5.96
N PHE A 103 -4.74 9.38 -5.88
CA PHE A 103 -5.90 10.23 -5.62
C PHE A 103 -6.78 10.36 -6.86
N GLY A 104 -8.07 10.06 -6.68
CA GLY A 104 -9.07 10.18 -7.74
C GLY A 104 -9.20 8.95 -8.64
N ILE A 105 -8.54 7.83 -8.32
CA ILE A 105 -8.61 6.58 -9.11
C ILE A 105 -9.86 5.74 -8.82
N GLY A 106 -10.74 6.20 -7.92
CA GLY A 106 -11.96 5.49 -7.52
C GLY A 106 -11.77 4.47 -6.40
N ILE A 107 -10.67 4.54 -5.64
CA ILE A 107 -10.43 3.80 -4.39
C ILE A 107 -10.10 4.83 -3.30
N ALA A 108 -10.59 4.62 -2.07
CA ALA A 108 -10.26 5.51 -0.97
C ALA A 108 -8.77 5.43 -0.63
N THR A 109 -8.09 6.59 -0.58
CA THR A 109 -6.66 6.69 -0.28
C THR A 109 -6.47 7.45 1.03
N TRP A 110 -5.66 6.88 1.92
CA TRP A 110 -5.32 7.43 3.23
C TRP A 110 -3.82 7.63 3.33
N ASN A 111 -3.42 8.68 4.04
CA ASN A 111 -2.04 8.88 4.48
C ASN A 111 -1.93 8.61 5.98
N SER A 112 -0.70 8.55 6.48
CA SER A 112 -0.43 8.21 7.87
C SER A 112 -1.11 9.19 8.83
N GLN A 113 -1.12 10.49 8.50
CA GLN A 113 -1.78 11.52 9.28
C GLN A 113 -3.29 11.25 9.45
N ASN A 114 -4.00 10.91 8.37
CA ASN A 114 -5.44 10.66 8.43
C ASN A 114 -5.75 9.33 9.13
N VAL A 115 -4.90 8.32 8.98
CA VAL A 115 -5.02 7.06 9.72
C VAL A 115 -4.84 7.30 11.22
N GLU A 116 -3.84 8.09 11.63
CA GLU A 116 -3.63 8.45 13.03
C GLU A 116 -4.85 9.15 13.63
N ILE A 117 -5.38 10.17 12.95
CA ILE A 117 -6.59 10.89 13.38
C ILE A 117 -7.76 9.92 13.53
N TYR A 118 -7.92 8.97 12.60
CA TYR A 118 -8.99 7.97 12.67
C TYR A 118 -8.84 7.03 13.86
N LEU A 119 -7.61 6.60 14.18
CA LEU A 119 -7.32 5.65 15.27
C LEU A 119 -7.33 6.27 16.67
N MET A 120 -7.19 7.59 16.78
CA MET A 120 -7.23 8.33 18.05
C MET A 120 -8.66 8.56 18.59
N GLN A 121 -9.66 7.89 18.05
CA GLN A 121 -11.06 7.92 18.52
C GLN A 121 -11.27 7.10 19.79
#